data_AF-L1P4P8-F1
#
_entry.id   AF-L1P4P8-F1
#
_cell.length_a   1.000
_cell.length_b   1.000
_cell.length_c   1.000
_cell.angle_alpha   90.00
_cell.angle_beta   90.00
_cell.angle_gamma   90.00
#
_symmetry.space_group_name_H-M   'P 1'
#
loop_
_entity.id
_entity.type
_entity.pdbx_description
1 polymer ?
#
loop_
_entity_poly.entity_id
_entity_poly.type
_entity_poly.pdbx_seq_one_letter_code
_entity_poly.pdbx_strand_id
1 'polypeptide(L)' 'MKVGDKVREIPNESGWIMKEGVGIILKVYNEGEDTRVDVDFGDGRIYIYFIECLEPIKE' A
#
# COMPACT_ATOMS: atom_id res chain seq x y z
N MET A 1 7.02 5.93 -4.24
CA MET A 1 5.86 5.36 -4.94
C MET A 1 4.92 6.49 -5.33
N LYS A 2 4.10 6.29 -6.37
CA LYS A 2 3.14 7.26 -6.91
C LYS A 2 1.83 6.57 -7.29
N VAL A 3 0.79 7.36 -7.59
CA VAL A 3 -0.47 6.86 -8.12
C VAL A 3 -0.22 6.00 -9.38
N GLY A 4 -0.84 4.83 -9.42
CA GLY A 4 -0.70 3.83 -10.47
C GLY A 4 0.43 2.82 -10.24
N ASP A 5 1.33 3.03 -9.27
CA ASP A 5 2.34 2.03 -8.95
C ASP A 5 1.69 0.76 -8.37
N LYS A 6 2.17 -0.39 -8.81
CA LYS A 6 1.86 -1.70 -8.23
C LYS A 6 2.68 -1.91 -6.97
N VAL A 7 2.04 -2.39 -5.92
CA VAL A 7 2.66 -2.59 -4.60
C VAL A 7 2.25 -3.93 -4.00
N ARG A 8 3.06 -4.42 -3.05
CA ARG A 8 2.66 -5.48 -2.12
C ARG A 8 2.93 -5.03 -0.69
N GLU A 9 2.19 -5.60 0.25
CA GLU A 9 2.39 -5.34 1.68
C GLU A 9 3.70 -5.98 2.17
N ILE A 10 4.50 -5.22 2.92
CA ILE A 10 5.73 -5.73 3.55
C ILE A 10 5.35 -6.52 4.81
N PRO A 11 5.91 -7.72 5.01
CA PRO A 11 5.71 -8.44 6.25
C PRO A 11 6.17 -7.68 7.48
N ASN A 12 5.25 -7.46 8.42
CA ASN A 12 5.60 -7.07 9.78
C ASN A 12 5.66 -8.30 10.69
N GLU A 13 6.56 -8.26 11.66
CA GLU A 13 6.74 -9.33 12.66
C GLU A 13 5.59 -9.38 13.70
N SER A 14 4.62 -8.45 13.59
CA SER A 14 3.53 -8.28 14.57
C SER A 14 2.33 -9.20 14.32
N GLY A 15 2.38 -10.08 13.31
CA GLY A 15 1.35 -11.11 13.09
C GLY A 15 0.01 -10.58 12.59
N TRP A 16 -0.03 -9.38 12.02
CA TRP A 16 -1.22 -8.88 11.34
C TRP A 16 -1.48 -9.69 10.06
N ILE A 17 -2.76 -9.94 9.76
CA ILE A 17 -3.15 -10.66 8.54
C ILE A 17 -2.80 -9.77 7.34
N MET A 18 -1.77 -10.19 6.60
CA MET A 18 -1.35 -9.52 5.37
C MET A 18 -2.44 -9.58 4.32
N LYS A 19 -2.59 -8.51 3.55
CA LYS A 19 -3.37 -8.60 2.32
C LYS A 19 -2.53 -9.30 1.25
N GLU A 20 -2.88 -10.54 0.94
CA GLU A 20 -2.26 -11.25 -0.18
C GLU A 20 -2.65 -10.61 -1.52
N GLY A 21 -1.67 -10.46 -2.42
CA GLY A 21 -1.88 -9.99 -3.78
C GLY A 21 -1.11 -8.73 -4.15
N VAL A 22 -1.47 -8.15 -5.29
CA VAL A 22 -0.89 -6.92 -5.82
C VAL A 22 -1.91 -5.81 -5.69
N GLY A 23 -1.56 -4.77 -4.95
CA GLY A 23 -2.34 -3.55 -4.84
C GLY A 23 -1.91 -2.51 -5.87
N ILE A 24 -2.79 -1.58 -6.19
CA ILE A 24 -2.50 -0.39 -7.00
C ILE A 24 -2.73 0.85 -6.15
N ILE A 25 -1.77 1.78 -6.13
CA ILE A 25 -1.92 3.04 -5.43
C ILE A 25 -2.91 3.93 -6.18
N LEU A 26 -3.98 4.34 -5.51
CA LEU A 26 -5.00 5.25 -6.03
C LEU A 26 -4.76 6.70 -5.64
N LYS A 27 -4.21 6.93 -4.45
CA LYS A 27 -3.97 8.28 -3.91
C LYS A 27 -2.76 8.28 -3.00
N VAL A 28 -2.03 9.40 -2.99
CA VAL A 28 -0.92 9.67 -2.07
C VAL A 28 -1.22 10.96 -1.33
N TYR A 29 -1.05 10.95 -0.01
CA TYR A 29 -1.25 12.10 0.85
C TYR A 29 -0.13 12.20 1.89
N ASN A 30 0.36 13.41 2.08
CA ASN A 30 1.40 13.72 3.06
C ASN A 30 0.70 14.28 4.30
N GLU A 31 0.87 13.60 5.44
CA GLU A 31 0.33 14.02 6.74
C GLU A 31 1.49 14.30 7.68
N GLY A 32 1.93 15.57 7.73
CA GLY A 32 3.09 15.97 8.51
C GLY A 32 4.38 15.41 7.93
N GLU A 33 5.10 14.62 8.72
CA GLU A 33 6.34 13.94 8.31
C GLU A 33 6.07 12.56 7.67
N ASP A 34 4.84 12.06 7.77
CA ASP A 34 4.46 10.74 7.26
C ASP A 34 3.77 10.82 5.89
N THR A 35 3.93 9.77 5.09
CA THR A 35 3.23 9.61 3.81
C THR A 35 2.31 8.39 3.87
N ARG A 36 1.04 8.61 3.53
CA ARG A 36 0.01 7.58 3.45
C ARG A 36 -0.53 7.46 2.03
N VAL A 37 -1.06 6.28 1.74
CA VAL A 37 -1.58 5.92 0.41
C VAL A 37 -2.87 5.12 0.51
N ASP A 38 -3.75 5.36 -0.44
CA ASP A 38 -4.93 4.52 -0.68
C ASP A 38 -4.56 3.45 -1.71
N VAL A 39 -4.83 2.18 -1.39
CA VAL A 39 -4.48 1.01 -2.20
C VAL A 39 -5.72 0.17 -2.48
N ASP A 40 -5.89 -0.22 -3.74
CA ASP A 40 -6.92 -1.16 -4.18
C ASP A 40 -6.29 -2.49 -4.62
N PHE A 41 -6.77 -3.60 -4.04
CA PHE A 41 -6.32 -4.96 -4.34
C PHE A 41 -7.28 -5.70 -5.30
N GLY A 42 -8.29 -5.02 -5.83
CA GLY A 42 -9.28 -5.59 -6.76
C GLY A 42 -10.45 -6.32 -6.09
N ASP A 43 -10.63 -6.16 -4.77
CA ASP A 43 -11.74 -6.77 -4.02
C ASP A 43 -12.91 -5.80 -3.75
N GLY A 44 -12.85 -4.60 -4.34
CA GLY A 44 -13.86 -3.56 -4.19
C GLY A 44 -13.73 -2.75 -2.89
N ARG A 45 -12.65 -2.91 -2.13
CA ARG A 45 -12.35 -2.12 -0.94
C ARG A 45 -11.09 -1.28 -1.16
N ILE A 46 -11.04 -0.14 -0.46
CA ILE A 46 -9.87 0.72 -0.42
C ILE A 46 -9.20 0.55 0.93
N TYR A 47 -7.91 0.27 0.90
CA TYR A 47 -7.07 0.09 2.07
C TYR A 47 -6.12 1.27 2.22
N ILE A 48 -5.95 1.73 3.46
CA ILE A 48 -5.06 2.85 3.78
C ILE A 48 -3.79 2.29 4.40
N TYR A 49 -2.64 2.64 3.83
CA TYR A 49 -1.33 2.23 4.29
C TYR A 49 -0.40 3.42 4.48
N PHE A 50 0.55 3.31 5.41
CA PHE A 50 1.76 4.11 5.32
C PHE A 50 2.63 3.59 4.18
N ILE A 51 3.29 4.50 3.48
CA ILE A 51 4.13 4.15 2.32
C ILE A 51 5.25 3.17 2.69
N GLU A 52 5.75 3.23 3.93
CA GLU A 52 6.80 2.34 4.45
C GLU A 52 6.33 0.90 4.72
N CYS A 53 5.02 0.66 4.79
CA CYS A 53 4.45 -0.69 4.93
C CYS A 53 4.32 -1.41 3.59
N LEU A 54 4.73 -0.78 2.49
CA LEU A 54 4.55 -1.27 1.14
C LEU A 54 5.88 -1.31 0.41
N GLU A 55 6.03 -2.26 -0.50
CA GLU A 55 7.15 -2.28 -1.45
C GLU A 55 6.63 -2.22 -2.89
N PRO A 56 7.29 -1.44 -3.77
CA PRO A 56 6.91 -1.35 -5.17
C PRO A 56 7.29 -2.63 -5.91
N ILE A 57 6.37 -3.10 -6.77
CA ILE A 57 6.65 -4.19 -7.70
C ILE A 57 7.25 -3.56 -8.96
N LYS A 58 8.51 -3.90 -9.24
CA LYS A 58 9.17 -3.52 -10.49
C LYS A 58 8.82 -4.56 -11.56
N GLU A 59 8.15 -4.12 -12.61
CA GLU A 59 8.02 -4.86 -13.88
C GLU A 59 9.27 -4.70 -14.74
#